data_AF-A0A9P8BYF3-F1
#
_entry.id   AF-A0A9P8BYF3-F1
#
_cell.length_a   1.000
_cell.length_b   1.000
_cell.length_c   1.000
_cell.angle_alpha   90.00
_cell.angle_beta   90.00
_cell.angle_gamma   90.00
#
_symmetry.space_group_name_H-M   'P 1'
#
loop_
_entity.id
_entity.type
_entity.pdbx_description
1 polymer ?
#
loop_
_entity_poly.entity_id
_entity_poly.type
_entity_poly.pdbx_seq_one_letter_code
_entity_poly.pdbx_strand_id
1 'polypeptide(L)'
;MFRFITGMPQGQGQGLQGLTMRITPLYANRVLPALLQQCGSTLQVLRLGELGFANLRSTYIADILARCPRLKVFVVSSAPGKLRPFSKIALQDLLSAEWVCSELETLSISINELAAVATAQDTGTLYDGLASLALEDTKNEKGSQLGSTAAQTYQDYVKFSSMVRNVLEFYRRLNALPKLVTLSLQWSQVCQTVPYECGMGFSDHLLDVDKLQWMGLEWSARSGV
;
A
#
# COMPACT_ATOMS: atom_id res chain seq x y z
N MET A 1 -28.15 -3.44 5.34
CA MET A 1 -27.15 -3.44 4.25
C MET A 1 -26.92 -4.83 3.64
N PHE A 2 -26.44 -5.83 4.41
CA PHE A 2 -26.19 -7.17 3.85
C PHE A 2 -27.40 -7.77 3.11
N ARG A 3 -28.58 -7.80 3.74
CA ARG A 3 -29.83 -8.29 3.11
C ARG A 3 -30.21 -7.54 1.82
N PHE A 4 -29.89 -6.25 1.75
CA PHE A 4 -30.14 -5.43 0.57
C PHE A 4 -29.20 -5.84 -0.58
N ILE A 5 -27.91 -6.03 -0.28
CA ILE A 5 -26.91 -6.49 -1.26
C ILE A 5 -27.24 -7.90 -1.77
N THR A 6 -27.57 -8.83 -0.87
CA THR A 6 -27.90 -10.22 -1.25
C THR A 6 -29.24 -10.35 -1.97
N GLY A 7 -30.11 -9.35 -1.85
CA GLY A 7 -31.40 -9.31 -2.53
C GLY A 7 -31.36 -8.63 -3.90
N MET A 8 -30.20 -8.14 -4.35
CA MET A 8 -30.10 -7.51 -5.67
C MET A 8 -30.14 -8.56 -6.77
N PRO A 9 -30.89 -8.29 -7.87
CA PRO A 9 -30.96 -9.20 -8.99
C PRO A 9 -29.58 -9.36 -9.64
N GLN A 10 -29.14 -10.62 -9.75
CA GLN A 10 -27.93 -10.97 -10.50
C GLN A 10 -28.25 -10.94 -11.99
N GLY A 11 -27.70 -9.96 -12.70
CA GLY A 11 -27.74 -9.92 -14.16
C GLY A 11 -29.09 -9.49 -14.73
N GLN A 12 -29.19 -8.22 -15.09
CA GLN A 12 -29.98 -7.66 -16.21
C GLN A 12 -29.91 -6.14 -16.12
N GLY A 13 -28.85 -5.53 -16.68
CA GLY A 13 -28.78 -4.10 -17.01
C GLY A 13 -28.84 -3.05 -15.89
N GLN A 14 -29.33 -3.38 -14.69
CA GLN A 14 -29.57 -2.46 -13.57
C GLN A 14 -28.78 -2.89 -12.32
N GLY A 15 -27.47 -3.13 -12.48
CA GLY A 15 -26.60 -3.38 -11.34
C GLY A 15 -26.28 -2.09 -10.58
N LEU A 16 -25.96 -2.21 -9.29
CA LEU A 16 -25.54 -1.09 -8.46
C LEU A 16 -24.28 -0.45 -9.07
N GLN A 17 -24.38 0.81 -9.47
CA GLN A 17 -23.26 1.57 -10.03
C GLN A 17 -22.57 2.43 -8.97
N GLY A 18 -23.31 2.94 -7.99
CA GLY A 18 -22.77 3.83 -6.96
C GLY A 18 -23.21 3.39 -5.58
N LEU A 19 -22.26 3.31 -4.65
CA LEU A 19 -22.54 3.01 -3.26
C LEU A 19 -21.68 3.88 -2.34
N THR A 20 -22.36 4.64 -1.48
CA THR A 20 -21.75 5.25 -0.30
C THR A 20 -22.29 4.53 0.92
N MET A 21 -21.41 3.94 1.73
CA MET A 21 -21.84 3.26 2.94
C MET A 21 -20.85 3.43 4.08
N ARG A 22 -21.37 3.40 5.30
CA ARG A 22 -20.58 3.23 6.51
C ARG A 22 -20.76 1.81 7.00
N ILE A 23 -19.66 1.07 7.15
CA ILE A 23 -19.70 -0.31 7.65
C ILE A 23 -18.98 -0.36 8.99
N THR A 24 -19.61 -0.96 9.99
CA THR A 24 -18.95 -1.33 11.24
C THR A 24 -17.98 -2.49 10.95
N PRO A 25 -16.74 -2.47 11.48
CA PRO A 25 -15.70 -3.47 11.16
C PRO A 25 -16.16 -4.92 11.29
N LEU A 26 -16.97 -5.22 12.31
CA LEU A 26 -17.53 -6.56 12.58
C LEU A 26 -18.35 -7.12 11.41
N TYR A 27 -18.95 -6.26 10.59
CA TYR A 27 -19.78 -6.66 9.46
C TYR A 27 -19.04 -6.58 8.11
N ALA A 28 -17.84 -5.99 8.05
CA ALA A 28 -17.08 -5.81 6.82
C ALA A 28 -16.79 -7.16 6.13
N ASN A 29 -16.43 -8.18 6.91
CA ASN A 29 -16.12 -9.53 6.44
C ASN A 29 -17.31 -10.25 5.79
N ARG A 30 -18.55 -9.78 6.03
CA ARG A 30 -19.76 -10.32 5.38
C ARG A 30 -20.24 -9.43 4.26
N VAL A 31 -20.24 -8.12 4.48
CA VAL A 31 -20.79 -7.12 3.57
C VAL A 31 -19.92 -6.96 2.33
N LEU A 32 -18.60 -6.86 2.47
CA LEU A 32 -17.69 -6.59 1.34
C LEU A 32 -17.60 -7.78 0.37
N PRO A 33 -17.42 -9.04 0.82
CA PRO A 33 -17.41 -10.17 -0.11
C PRO A 33 -18.72 -10.31 -0.88
N ALA A 34 -19.86 -10.14 -0.18
CA ALA A 34 -21.17 -10.16 -0.82
C ALA A 34 -21.34 -9.02 -1.82
N LEU A 35 -20.90 -7.80 -1.48
CA LEU A 35 -20.94 -6.65 -2.41
C LEU A 35 -20.13 -6.93 -3.67
N LEU A 36 -18.90 -7.42 -3.51
CA LEU A 36 -18.02 -7.71 -4.63
C LEU A 36 -18.55 -8.85 -5.51
N GLN A 37 -19.19 -9.86 -4.89
CA GLN A 37 -19.82 -10.95 -5.62
C GLN A 37 -21.05 -10.50 -6.40
N GLN A 38 -21.90 -9.65 -5.82
CA GLN A 38 -23.19 -9.27 -6.39
C GLN A 38 -23.08 -8.07 -7.34
N CYS A 39 -22.22 -7.11 -7.02
CA CYS A 39 -22.17 -5.80 -7.67
C CYS A 39 -20.78 -5.46 -8.25
N GLY A 40 -19.76 -6.29 -8.04
CA GLY A 40 -18.37 -5.97 -8.42
C GLY A 40 -18.23 -5.56 -9.88
N SER A 41 -18.91 -6.26 -10.80
CA SER A 41 -18.84 -6.01 -12.24
C SER A 41 -19.53 -4.71 -12.71
N THR A 42 -20.43 -4.14 -11.91
CA THR A 42 -21.20 -2.93 -12.29
C THR A 42 -20.80 -1.69 -11.50
N LEU A 43 -20.09 -1.87 -10.39
CA LEU A 43 -19.73 -0.80 -9.48
C LEU A 43 -18.76 0.19 -10.14
N GLN A 44 -19.15 1.45 -10.18
CA GLN A 44 -18.38 2.60 -10.69
C GLN A 44 -17.95 3.53 -9.56
N VAL A 45 -18.76 3.70 -8.51
CA VAL A 45 -18.47 4.58 -7.38
C VAL A 45 -18.61 3.79 -6.09
N LEU A 46 -17.53 3.70 -5.32
CA LEU A 46 -17.55 3.13 -3.98
C LEU A 46 -16.93 4.10 -2.98
N ARG A 47 -17.73 4.55 -2.03
CA ARG A 47 -17.29 5.39 -0.92
C ARG A 47 -17.56 4.67 0.40
N LEU A 48 -16.49 4.27 1.08
CA LEU A 48 -16.53 3.59 2.36
C LEU A 48 -16.21 4.62 3.45
N GLY A 49 -17.22 4.95 4.25
CA GLY A 49 -17.03 5.78 5.43
C GLY A 49 -16.70 4.93 6.65
N GLU A 50 -15.69 5.33 7.41
CA GLU A 50 -15.14 4.52 8.48
C GLU A 50 -15.76 4.79 9.85
N LEU A 51 -16.49 3.82 10.41
CA LEU A 51 -16.84 3.80 11.83
C LEU A 51 -15.91 2.82 12.57
N GLY A 52 -14.67 3.24 12.83
CA GLY A 52 -13.76 2.51 13.73
C GLY A 52 -13.02 1.33 13.11
N PHE A 53 -12.59 1.44 11.85
CA PHE A 53 -11.80 0.42 11.13
C PHE A 53 -10.35 0.27 11.59
N ALA A 54 -10.11 0.11 12.90
CA ALA A 54 -8.79 -0.32 13.39
C ALA A 54 -8.33 -1.67 12.77
N ASN A 55 -9.27 -2.44 12.20
CA ASN A 55 -9.09 -3.79 11.68
C ASN A 55 -9.70 -3.99 10.27
N LEU A 56 -9.86 -2.96 9.43
CA LEU A 56 -10.13 -3.25 8.01
C LEU A 56 -8.93 -4.03 7.50
N ARG A 57 -9.16 -5.26 7.03
CA ARG A 57 -8.09 -6.02 6.38
C ARG A 57 -7.73 -5.29 5.10
N SER A 58 -6.45 -4.96 4.97
CA SER A 58 -5.79 -4.50 3.74
C SER A 58 -6.25 -5.25 2.49
N THR A 59 -6.48 -6.56 2.64
CA THR A 59 -7.01 -7.44 1.59
C THR A 59 -8.32 -6.97 0.98
N TYR A 60 -9.22 -6.29 1.72
CA TYR A 60 -10.49 -5.85 1.14
C TYR A 60 -10.34 -4.73 0.11
N ILE A 61 -9.36 -3.85 0.31
CA ILE A 61 -9.06 -2.78 -0.63
C ILE A 61 -8.46 -3.37 -1.90
N ALA A 62 -7.54 -4.31 -1.73
CA ALA A 62 -6.97 -5.11 -2.81
C ALA A 62 -8.06 -5.88 -3.58
N ASP A 63 -8.98 -6.54 -2.87
CA ASP A 63 -10.11 -7.28 -3.45
C ASP A 63 -11.04 -6.37 -4.26
N ILE A 64 -11.30 -5.14 -3.79
CA ILE A 64 -12.11 -4.16 -4.52
C ILE A 64 -11.42 -3.77 -5.83
N LEU A 65 -10.14 -3.43 -5.77
CA LEU A 65 -9.35 -3.04 -6.96
C LEU A 65 -9.20 -4.20 -7.96
N ALA A 66 -9.20 -5.44 -7.49
CA ALA A 66 -9.11 -6.66 -8.30
C ALA A 66 -10.43 -7.18 -8.85
N ARG A 67 -11.58 -6.76 -8.30
CA ARG A 67 -12.90 -7.32 -8.68
C ARG A 67 -13.89 -6.29 -9.24
N CYS A 68 -13.50 -5.02 -9.29
CA CYS A 68 -14.35 -3.94 -9.81
C CYS A 68 -13.75 -3.31 -11.08
N PRO A 69 -13.91 -3.92 -12.27
CA PRO A 69 -13.28 -3.43 -13.50
C PRO A 69 -13.83 -2.09 -14.00
N ARG A 70 -15.05 -1.72 -13.61
CA ARG A 70 -15.70 -0.46 -14.00
C ARG A 70 -15.53 0.66 -12.97
N LEU A 71 -14.73 0.44 -11.92
CA LEU A 71 -14.59 1.37 -10.80
C LEU A 71 -13.91 2.66 -11.28
N LYS A 72 -14.60 3.79 -11.13
CA LYS A 72 -14.12 5.14 -11.43
C LYS A 72 -13.71 5.89 -10.18
N VAL A 73 -14.47 5.74 -9.10
CA VAL A 73 -14.23 6.46 -7.85
C VAL A 73 -14.17 5.46 -6.71
N PHE A 74 -13.02 5.42 -6.05
CA PHE A 74 -12.84 4.65 -4.84
C PHE A 74 -12.30 5.51 -3.72
N VAL A 75 -13.10 5.66 -2.66
CA VAL A 75 -12.75 6.46 -1.49
C VAL A 75 -12.97 5.65 -0.22
N VAL A 76 -11.97 5.62 0.63
CA VAL A 76 -12.04 5.08 1.98
C VAL A 76 -11.67 6.22 2.92
N SER A 77 -12.67 6.77 3.60
CA SER A 77 -12.51 7.97 4.42
C SER A 77 -12.72 7.63 5.90
N SER A 78 -11.73 8.00 6.73
CA SER A 78 -11.88 8.02 8.19
C SER A 78 -13.07 8.91 8.62
N ALA A 79 -13.71 8.60 9.75
CA ALA A 79 -14.80 9.44 10.25
C ALA A 79 -14.34 10.90 10.43
N PRO A 80 -15.14 11.90 10.03
CA PRO A 80 -14.79 13.31 10.23
C PRO A 80 -14.53 13.59 11.71
N GLY A 81 -13.40 14.23 12.01
CA GLY A 81 -12.97 14.57 13.37
C GLY A 81 -12.02 13.57 14.04
N LYS A 82 -11.68 12.44 13.41
CA LYS A 82 -10.64 11.52 13.90
C LYS A 82 -9.33 11.74 13.14
N LEU A 83 -8.38 12.43 13.77
CA LEU A 83 -7.07 12.86 13.24
C LEU A 83 -6.06 11.73 12.99
N ARG A 84 -6.43 10.45 13.07
CA ARG A 84 -5.47 9.35 12.89
C ARG A 84 -5.97 8.34 11.88
N PRO A 85 -5.14 7.92 10.90
CA PRO A 85 -5.47 6.83 9.99
C PRO A 85 -5.59 5.53 10.80
N PHE A 86 -6.78 4.95 10.85
CA PHE A 86 -7.06 3.72 11.59
C PHE A 86 -6.95 2.46 10.71
N SER A 87 -6.97 2.57 9.38
CA SER A 87 -6.92 1.42 8.49
C SER A 87 -5.50 0.88 8.32
N LYS A 88 -5.23 -0.33 8.82
CA LYS A 88 -3.97 -1.06 8.59
C LYS A 88 -3.90 -1.57 7.14
N ILE A 89 -3.72 -0.68 6.18
CA ILE A 89 -3.43 -1.09 4.79
C ILE A 89 -1.93 -1.25 4.67
N ALA A 90 -1.49 -2.49 4.51
CA ALA A 90 -0.13 -2.80 4.10
C ALA A 90 -0.02 -2.66 2.58
N LEU A 91 1.01 -1.94 2.14
CA LEU A 91 1.27 -1.71 0.73
C LEU A 91 1.44 -3.03 -0.04
N GLN A 92 2.03 -4.04 0.60
CA GLN A 92 2.24 -5.36 0.02
C GLN A 92 0.95 -6.02 -0.46
N ASP A 93 -0.17 -5.83 0.25
CA ASP A 93 -1.45 -6.42 -0.16
C ASP A 93 -2.04 -5.73 -1.38
N LEU A 94 -1.77 -4.43 -1.55
CA LEU A 94 -2.13 -3.70 -2.76
C LEU A 94 -1.25 -4.12 -3.94
N LEU A 95 0.02 -4.46 -3.67
CA LEU A 95 0.98 -4.96 -4.65
C LEU A 95 0.77 -6.44 -5.01
N SER A 96 0.18 -7.25 -4.14
CA SER A 96 -0.07 -8.67 -4.46
C SER A 96 -1.31 -8.87 -5.33
N ALA A 97 -2.26 -7.94 -5.30
CA ALA A 97 -3.46 -8.01 -6.12
C ALA A 97 -3.24 -7.49 -7.55
N GLU A 98 -3.86 -8.13 -8.54
CA GLU A 98 -3.95 -7.63 -9.91
C GLU A 98 -5.08 -6.61 -10.01
N TRP A 99 -4.77 -5.37 -10.40
CA TRP A 99 -5.76 -4.31 -10.47
C TRP A 99 -6.46 -4.34 -11.84
N VAL A 100 -7.78 -4.54 -11.83
CA VAL A 100 -8.58 -4.62 -13.06
C VAL A 100 -9.35 -3.33 -13.38
N CYS A 101 -9.26 -2.33 -12.49
CA CYS A 101 -9.99 -1.06 -12.54
C CYS A 101 -9.32 -0.03 -13.48
N SER A 102 -9.24 -0.31 -14.79
CA SER A 102 -8.64 0.60 -15.77
C SER A 102 -9.36 1.95 -15.92
N GLU A 103 -10.61 2.02 -15.47
CA GLU A 103 -11.45 3.21 -15.49
C GLU A 103 -11.29 4.11 -14.24
N LEU A 104 -10.36 3.79 -13.34
CA LEU A 104 -10.21 4.49 -12.07
C LEU A 104 -9.73 5.93 -12.28
N GLU A 105 -10.59 6.89 -11.90
CA GLU A 105 -10.37 8.33 -11.99
C GLU A 105 -9.95 8.94 -10.65
N THR A 106 -10.48 8.39 -9.55
CA THR A 106 -10.24 8.88 -8.19
C THR A 106 -9.91 7.73 -7.25
N LEU A 107 -8.75 7.80 -6.60
CA LEU A 107 -8.34 6.88 -5.54
C LEU A 107 -8.01 7.67 -4.26
N SER A 108 -8.70 7.35 -3.17
CA SER A 108 -8.40 7.90 -1.85
C SER A 108 -8.45 6.80 -0.79
N ILE A 109 -7.29 6.49 -0.21
CA ILE A 109 -7.10 5.41 0.78
C ILE A 109 -6.01 5.82 1.79
N SER A 110 -5.95 5.16 2.95
CA SER A 110 -4.88 5.39 3.94
C SER A 110 -3.89 4.22 3.98
N ILE A 111 -2.61 4.47 3.77
CA ILE A 111 -1.56 3.43 3.74
C ILE A 111 -0.72 3.54 5.01
N ASN A 112 -0.65 2.45 5.78
CA ASN A 112 -0.07 2.47 7.12
C ASN A 112 1.26 1.73 7.23
N GLU A 113 1.59 0.87 6.28
CA GLU A 113 2.78 0.03 6.31
C GLU A 113 3.36 -0.12 4.89
N LEU A 114 4.64 0.22 4.73
CA LEU A 114 5.35 0.16 3.44
C LEU A 114 6.04 -1.19 3.21
N ALA A 115 6.51 -1.83 4.27
CA ALA A 115 7.24 -3.08 4.19
C ALA A 115 6.28 -4.27 4.31
N ALA A 116 6.54 -5.33 3.53
CA ALA A 116 6.13 -6.64 4.00
C ALA A 116 6.83 -6.88 5.35
N VAL A 117 6.13 -7.39 6.35
CA VAL A 117 6.80 -8.06 7.48
C VAL A 117 7.60 -9.19 6.85
N ALA A 118 8.86 -8.93 6.51
CA ALA A 118 9.77 -9.91 5.99
C ALA A 118 10.03 -10.89 7.14
N THR A 119 9.24 -11.94 7.22
CA THR A 119 9.66 -13.15 7.90
C THR A 119 10.96 -13.58 7.22
N ALA A 120 12.03 -13.67 8.01
CA ALA A 120 13.44 -13.74 7.61
C ALA A 120 13.85 -14.95 6.73
N GLN A 121 12.93 -15.62 6.04
CA GLN A 121 13.18 -16.86 5.31
C GLN A 121 13.36 -16.68 3.79
N ASP A 122 12.89 -15.58 3.18
CA ASP A 122 12.91 -15.45 1.70
C ASP A 122 14.07 -14.61 1.12
N THR A 123 14.93 -14.01 1.96
CA THR A 123 16.07 -13.19 1.50
C THR A 123 17.38 -13.98 1.37
N GLY A 124 17.39 -15.27 1.65
CA GLY A 124 18.60 -16.08 1.85
C GLY A 124 19.41 -16.43 0.60
N THR A 125 18.91 -16.24 -0.62
CA THR A 125 19.55 -16.85 -1.82
C THR A 125 20.09 -15.87 -2.86
N LEU A 126 19.68 -14.60 -2.86
CA LEU A 126 20.13 -13.64 -3.88
C LEU A 126 21.26 -12.71 -3.43
N TYR A 127 21.59 -12.67 -2.13
CA TYR A 127 22.51 -11.67 -1.57
C TYR A 127 23.62 -12.23 -0.65
N ASP A 128 23.84 -13.55 -0.65
CA ASP A 128 25.01 -14.17 -0.02
C ASP A 128 26.34 -13.60 -0.56
N GLY A 129 26.33 -13.02 -1.78
CA GLY A 129 27.48 -12.35 -2.37
C GLY A 129 27.86 -11.00 -1.74
N LEU A 130 26.90 -10.22 -1.22
CA LEU A 130 27.19 -8.91 -0.59
C LEU A 130 27.54 -9.06 0.89
N ALA A 131 26.96 -10.03 1.59
CA ALA A 131 27.36 -10.38 2.94
C ALA A 131 28.81 -10.91 2.98
N SER A 132 29.22 -11.65 1.94
CA SER A 132 30.60 -12.13 1.79
C SER A 132 31.61 -10.98 1.63
N LEU A 133 31.25 -9.92 0.90
CA LEU A 133 32.11 -8.73 0.74
C LEU A 133 32.28 -7.91 2.04
N ALA A 134 31.25 -7.83 2.89
CA ALA A 134 31.36 -7.18 4.19
C ALA A 134 32.12 -8.02 5.25
N LEU A 135 32.15 -9.35 5.06
CA LEU A 135 32.86 -10.29 5.94
C LEU A 135 34.33 -10.49 5.57
N GLU A 136 34.73 -10.18 4.34
CA GLU A 136 36.15 -10.28 3.93
C GLU A 136 37.01 -9.12 4.44
N ASP A 137 36.43 -7.93 4.67
CA ASP A 137 37.16 -6.79 5.25
C ASP A 137 37.33 -6.86 6.79
N THR A 138 36.67 -7.79 7.47
CA THR A 138 36.68 -7.87 8.96
C THR A 138 37.54 -9.00 9.54
N LYS A 139 38.30 -9.74 8.72
CA LYS A 139 39.27 -10.74 9.23
C LYS A 139 40.51 -10.14 9.88
N ASN A 140 40.73 -8.84 9.72
CA ASN A 140 41.82 -8.11 10.37
C ASN A 140 41.27 -7.02 11.28
N GLU A 141 40.62 -7.38 12.40
CA GLU A 141 40.90 -6.74 13.69
C GLU A 141 40.03 -7.30 14.82
N LYS A 142 40.63 -7.31 16.00
CA LYS A 142 40.20 -7.96 17.23
C LYS A 142 38.77 -7.57 17.65
N GLY A 143 37.94 -8.59 17.83
CA GLY A 143 37.18 -8.76 19.07
C GLY A 143 35.98 -7.83 19.32
N SER A 144 34.79 -8.37 19.08
CA SER A 144 33.67 -8.29 20.01
C SER A 144 33.12 -6.89 20.36
N GLN A 145 32.51 -6.22 19.38
CA GLN A 145 31.34 -5.33 19.54
C GLN A 145 30.81 -4.80 18.19
N LEU A 146 31.60 -4.88 17.11
CA LEU A 146 31.19 -4.45 15.76
C LEU A 146 30.18 -5.37 15.05
N GLY A 147 30.07 -6.64 15.45
CA GLY A 147 29.21 -7.61 14.77
C GLY A 147 27.72 -7.32 14.89
N SER A 148 27.27 -6.71 15.98
CA SER A 148 25.87 -6.31 16.16
C SER A 148 25.53 -5.04 15.40
N THR A 149 26.46 -4.08 15.31
CA THR A 149 26.25 -2.81 14.59
C THR A 149 26.24 -3.01 13.08
N ALA A 150 27.14 -3.84 12.54
CA ALA A 150 27.16 -4.18 11.12
C ALA A 150 25.93 -5.02 10.70
N ALA A 151 25.53 -6.00 11.52
CA ALA A 151 24.32 -6.78 11.28
C ALA A 151 23.04 -5.93 11.37
N GLN A 152 22.97 -4.98 12.31
CA GLN A 152 21.86 -4.04 12.42
C GLN A 152 21.81 -3.10 11.21
N THR A 153 22.96 -2.53 10.81
CA THR A 153 23.08 -1.68 9.63
C THR A 153 22.66 -2.42 8.35
N TYR A 154 23.01 -3.70 8.23
CA TYR A 154 22.60 -4.56 7.12
C TYR A 154 21.10 -4.85 7.13
N GLN A 155 20.51 -5.19 8.29
CA GLN A 155 19.06 -5.41 8.40
C GLN A 155 18.26 -4.14 8.07
N ASP A 156 18.76 -2.98 8.49
CA ASP A 156 18.15 -1.69 8.20
C ASP A 156 18.25 -1.39 6.70
N TYR A 157 19.38 -1.69 6.06
CA TYR A 157 19.55 -1.59 4.60
C TYR A 157 18.60 -2.52 3.82
N VAL A 158 18.39 -3.77 4.27
CA VAL A 158 17.49 -4.73 3.60
C VAL A 158 16.03 -4.27 3.70
N LYS A 159 15.58 -3.86 4.89
CA LYS A 159 14.24 -3.31 5.09
C LYS A 159 14.03 -2.08 4.21
N PHE A 160 15.03 -1.24 4.15
CA PHE A 160 15.07 -0.04 3.34
C PHE A 160 14.96 -0.32 1.83
N SER A 161 15.77 -1.23 1.29
CA SER A 161 15.72 -1.60 -0.13
C SER A 161 14.35 -2.18 -0.51
N SER A 162 13.77 -3.00 0.38
CA SER A 162 12.43 -3.54 0.19
C SER A 162 11.35 -2.44 0.16
N MET A 163 11.44 -1.46 1.05
CA MET A 163 10.54 -0.32 1.10
C MET A 163 10.57 0.49 -0.19
N VAL A 164 11.76 0.84 -0.71
CA VAL A 164 11.88 1.63 -1.95
C VAL A 164 11.31 0.89 -3.13
N ARG A 165 11.64 -0.41 -3.27
CA ARG A 165 11.10 -1.26 -4.32
C ARG A 165 9.57 -1.31 -4.28
N ASN A 166 8.98 -1.41 -3.10
CA ASN A 166 7.53 -1.41 -2.93
C ASN A 166 6.90 -0.07 -3.34
N VAL A 167 7.50 1.05 -2.94
CA VAL A 167 7.04 2.39 -3.35
C VAL A 167 7.15 2.57 -4.86
N LEU A 168 8.27 2.17 -5.46
CA LEU A 168 8.49 2.25 -6.91
C LEU A 168 7.48 1.39 -7.69
N GLU A 169 7.25 0.16 -7.24
CA GLU A 169 6.27 -0.72 -7.87
C GLU A 169 4.85 -0.17 -7.73
N PHE A 170 4.53 0.40 -6.57
CA PHE A 170 3.25 1.05 -6.36
C PHE A 170 3.07 2.28 -7.26
N TYR A 171 4.10 3.11 -7.38
CA TYR A 171 4.13 4.23 -8.32
C TYR A 171 3.87 3.76 -9.75
N ARG A 172 4.57 2.71 -10.22
CA ARG A 172 4.39 2.16 -11.57
C ARG A 172 2.94 1.71 -11.79
N ARG A 173 2.32 1.07 -10.81
CA ARG A 173 0.91 0.66 -10.89
C ARG A 173 -0.05 1.83 -10.97
N LEU A 174 0.16 2.85 -10.13
CA LEU A 174 -0.65 4.06 -10.18
C LEU A 174 -0.51 4.77 -11.52
N ASN A 175 0.72 4.88 -12.03
CA ASN A 175 1.01 5.52 -13.31
C ASN A 175 0.53 4.71 -14.54
N ALA A 176 0.33 3.40 -14.38
CA ALA A 176 -0.27 2.55 -15.40
C ALA A 176 -1.79 2.71 -15.52
N LEU A 177 -2.45 3.43 -14.60
CA LEU A 177 -3.88 3.73 -14.68
C LEU A 177 -4.11 4.97 -15.55
N PRO A 178 -4.63 4.83 -16.79
CA PRO A 178 -4.64 5.91 -17.77
C PRO A 178 -5.61 7.04 -17.44
N LYS A 179 -6.59 6.80 -16.55
CA LYS A 179 -7.64 7.75 -16.21
C LYS A 179 -7.48 8.34 -14.81
N LEU A 180 -6.45 7.96 -14.06
CA LEU A 180 -6.27 8.42 -12.68
C LEU A 180 -5.91 9.91 -12.66
N VAL A 181 -6.84 10.75 -12.21
CA VAL A 181 -6.66 12.21 -12.12
C VAL A 181 -6.53 12.65 -10.66
N THR A 182 -7.31 12.04 -9.76
CA THR A 182 -7.33 12.41 -8.34
C THR A 182 -6.73 11.30 -7.50
N LEU A 183 -5.58 11.57 -6.89
CA LEU A 183 -4.92 10.68 -5.94
C LEU A 183 -4.86 11.37 -4.57
N SER A 184 -5.33 10.69 -3.52
CA SER A 184 -5.24 11.16 -2.14
C SER A 184 -4.86 10.01 -1.23
N LEU A 185 -3.57 9.80 -1.04
CA LEU A 185 -3.03 8.78 -0.15
C LEU A 185 -2.75 9.39 1.23
N GLN A 186 -3.34 8.82 2.27
CA GLN A 186 -3.07 9.22 3.66
C GLN A 186 -2.05 8.26 4.26
N TRP A 187 -0.78 8.65 4.23
CA TRP A 187 0.29 7.84 4.81
C TRP A 187 0.28 7.92 6.33
N SER A 188 0.59 6.80 7.00
CA SER A 188 0.95 6.86 8.41
C SER A 188 2.24 7.66 8.58
N GLN A 189 2.42 8.29 9.74
CA GLN A 189 3.60 9.10 10.04
C GLN A 189 4.92 8.34 9.84
N VAL A 190 4.94 7.03 10.12
CA VAL A 190 6.13 6.18 9.94
C VAL A 190 6.43 5.85 8.47
N CYS A 191 5.46 6.04 7.58
CA CYS A 191 5.56 5.78 6.15
C CYS A 191 5.64 7.06 5.31
N GLN A 192 5.28 8.21 5.89
CA GLN A 192 5.25 9.50 5.20
C GLN A 192 6.65 9.93 4.75
N THR A 193 7.70 9.53 5.45
CA THR A 193 9.05 10.01 5.21
C THR A 193 9.92 8.93 4.56
N VAL A 194 10.41 9.23 3.36
CA VAL A 194 11.35 8.41 2.60
C VAL A 194 12.77 8.97 2.80
N PRO A 195 13.77 8.16 3.23
CA PRO A 195 15.12 8.66 3.47
C PRO A 195 15.83 9.15 2.20
N TYR A 196 16.58 10.26 2.29
CA TYR A 196 17.26 10.88 1.15
C TYR A 196 18.25 9.96 0.41
N GLU A 197 19.00 9.13 1.14
CA GLU A 197 19.90 8.13 0.57
C GLU A 197 19.21 7.19 -0.43
N CYS A 198 17.88 7.08 -0.35
CA CYS A 198 17.09 6.17 -1.15
C CYS A 198 16.48 6.81 -2.40
N GLY A 199 16.47 8.15 -2.49
CA GLY A 199 16.26 8.88 -3.75
C GLY A 199 17.50 8.91 -4.66
N MET A 200 18.71 8.78 -4.07
CA MET A 200 19.98 8.83 -4.81
C MET A 200 20.39 7.48 -5.43
N GLY A 201 19.97 6.36 -4.82
CA GLY A 201 20.39 5.00 -5.23
C GLY A 201 19.70 4.42 -6.46
N PHE A 202 18.63 5.05 -6.94
CA PHE A 202 17.91 4.64 -8.15
C PHE A 202 18.10 5.69 -9.25
N SER A 203 19.24 5.57 -9.94
CA SER A 203 19.70 6.41 -11.05
C SER A 203 18.79 6.47 -12.29
N ASP A 204 17.62 5.83 -12.25
CA ASP A 204 16.72 5.72 -13.41
C ASP A 204 15.72 6.88 -13.54
N HIS A 205 15.83 7.93 -12.73
CA HIS A 205 14.90 9.07 -12.72
C HIS A 205 13.41 8.69 -12.51
N LEU A 206 13.12 7.44 -12.14
CA LEU A 206 11.75 6.93 -12.06
C LEU A 206 11.02 7.39 -10.80
N LEU A 207 11.74 7.69 -9.72
CA LEU A 207 11.16 8.12 -8.44
C LEU A 207 11.86 9.41 -7.97
N ASP A 208 11.49 10.53 -8.59
CA ASP A 208 11.95 11.86 -8.21
C ASP A 208 11.08 12.46 -7.10
N VAL A 209 11.48 13.65 -6.62
CA VAL A 209 10.77 14.39 -5.58
C VAL A 209 9.32 14.66 -5.97
N ASP A 210 9.08 15.06 -7.23
CA ASP A 210 7.75 15.44 -7.71
C ASP A 210 6.80 14.24 -7.71
N LYS A 211 7.28 13.05 -8.11
CA LYS A 211 6.49 11.81 -8.09
C LYS A 211 6.18 11.33 -6.67
N LEU A 212 7.13 11.50 -5.75
CA LEU A 212 6.90 11.18 -4.34
C LEU A 212 5.90 12.14 -3.71
N GLN A 213 6.02 13.44 -3.99
CA GLN A 213 5.06 14.45 -3.55
C GLN A 213 3.67 14.20 -4.15
N TRP A 214 3.59 13.81 -5.43
CA TRP A 214 2.33 13.41 -6.07
C TRP A 214 1.66 12.23 -5.36
N MET A 215 2.45 11.28 -4.87
CA MET A 215 1.97 10.18 -4.02
C MET A 215 1.65 10.60 -2.59
N GLY A 216 1.96 11.82 -2.16
CA GLY A 216 1.78 12.30 -0.78
C GLY A 216 2.89 11.88 0.19
N LEU A 217 4.07 11.51 -0.32
CA LEU A 217 5.25 11.17 0.46
C LEU A 217 6.22 12.37 0.55
N GLU A 218 6.96 12.43 1.65
CA GLU A 218 7.97 13.45 1.94
C GLU A 218 9.38 12.86 1.88
N TRP A 219 10.34 13.69 1.49
CA TRP A 219 11.76 13.40 1.62
C TRP A 219 12.28 13.81 3.01
N SER A 220 12.97 12.89 3.71
CA SER A 220 13.92 13.33 4.75
C SER A 220 15.28 13.54 4.12
N ALA A 221 15.58 14.78 3.73
CA ALA A 221 16.96 15.21 3.67
C ALA A 221 17.60 14.95 5.04
N ARG A 222 18.76 14.29 5.10
CA ARG A 222 19.56 14.33 6.34
C ARG A 222 19.82 15.80 6.62
N SER A 223 19.10 16.36 7.58
CA SER A 223 19.42 17.66 8.14
C SER A 223 20.76 17.54 8.86
N GLY A 224 21.82 17.99 8.19
CA GLY A 224 23.09 18.40 8.77
C GLY A 224 24.01 17.29 9.30
N VAL A 225 25.07 17.00 8.53
CA VAL A 225 26.45 17.21 9.00
C VAL A 225 27.21 17.92 7.88
#